data_AF-A0A3N5GVI6-F1
#
_entry.id   AF-A0A3N5GVI6-F1
#
_cell.length_a   1.000
_cell.length_b   1.000
_cell.length_c   1.000
_cell.angle_alpha   90.00
_cell.angle_beta   90.00
_cell.angle_gamma   90.00
#
_symmetry.space_group_name_H-M   'P 1'
#
loop_
_entity.id
_entity.type
_entity.pdbx_description
1 polymer ?
#
loop_
_entity_poly.entity_id
_entity_poly.type
_entity_poly.pdbx_seq_one_letter_code
_entity_poly.pdbx_strand_id
1 'polypeptide(L)'
;MNKPVKLACVVAAAMLAAPMVSFSQTAPADKAGYVVSPDRTAVKNGSGLCWRTGFWTPADAFVGCDDDLLPKAPPPPPAPPPAPAPPPP
;
A
#
# COMPACT_ATOMS: atom_id res chain seq x y z
N MET A 1 -32.08 32.28 -13.84
CA MET A 1 -30.65 32.20 -14.18
C MET A 1 -29.84 31.72 -12.94
N ASN A 2 -29.01 30.67 -13.11
CA ASN A 2 -27.84 30.28 -12.28
C ASN A 2 -28.01 29.22 -11.17
N LYS A 3 -29.22 28.81 -10.76
CA LYS A 3 -29.39 27.81 -9.67
C LYS A 3 -28.80 26.41 -9.96
N PRO A 4 -28.91 25.82 -11.16
CA PRO A 4 -28.31 24.49 -11.41
C PRO A 4 -26.79 24.54 -11.54
N VAL A 5 -26.22 25.68 -11.96
CA VAL A 5 -24.75 25.89 -12.05
C VAL A 5 -24.13 25.97 -10.65
N LYS A 6 -24.80 26.62 -9.70
CA LYS A 6 -24.32 26.70 -8.31
C LYS A 6 -24.36 25.36 -7.58
N LEU A 7 -25.32 24.48 -7.92
CA LEU A 7 -25.40 23.15 -7.32
C LEU A 7 -24.34 22.19 -7.91
N ALA A 8 -24.05 22.30 -9.21
CA ALA A 8 -23.02 21.51 -9.88
C ALA A 8 -21.60 21.81 -9.37
N CYS A 9 -21.31 23.07 -8.98
CA CYS A 9 -19.99 23.44 -8.44
C CYS A 9 -19.73 22.93 -7.02
N VAL A 10 -20.74 22.63 -6.21
CA VAL A 10 -20.55 22.19 -4.81
C VAL A 10 -20.28 20.69 -4.71
N VAL A 11 -20.78 19.88 -5.65
CA VAL A 11 -20.56 18.42 -5.65
C VAL A 11 -19.18 18.03 -6.22
N ALA A 12 -18.54 18.89 -7.00
CA ALA A 12 -17.19 18.65 -7.53
C ALA A 12 -16.05 18.84 -6.50
N ALA A 13 -16.33 19.46 -5.34
CA ALA A 13 -15.32 19.80 -4.35
C ALA A 13 -14.99 18.68 -3.34
N ALA A 14 -15.74 17.56 -3.34
CA ALA A 14 -15.61 16.53 -2.32
C ALA A 14 -14.73 15.32 -2.72
N MET A 15 -14.20 15.27 -3.95
CA MET A 15 -13.39 14.13 -4.42
C MET A 15 -11.87 14.37 -4.33
N LEU A 16 -11.42 15.50 -3.80
CA LEU A 16 -10.00 15.76 -3.57
C LEU A 16 -9.66 15.66 -2.08
N ALA A 17 -8.63 14.86 -1.80
CA ALA A 17 -7.89 14.78 -0.54
C ALA A 17 -8.41 13.80 0.52
N ALA A 18 -8.42 12.51 0.19
CA ALA A 18 -7.71 11.60 1.09
C ALA A 18 -6.23 11.69 0.72
N PRO A 19 -5.38 12.46 1.44
CA PRO A 19 -3.96 12.22 1.32
C PRO A 19 -3.78 10.76 1.78
N MET A 20 -3.36 9.89 0.87
CA MET A 20 -2.76 8.62 1.29
C MET A 20 -1.63 9.03 2.22
N VAL A 21 -1.87 8.88 3.53
CA VAL A 21 -0.90 9.14 4.56
C VAL A 21 0.30 8.25 4.24
N SER A 22 1.30 8.86 3.63
CA SER A 22 2.54 8.18 3.30
C SER A 22 3.27 8.06 4.62
N PHE A 23 3.04 6.96 5.34
CA PHE A 23 3.84 6.66 6.50
C PHE A 23 5.30 6.59 6.04
N SER A 24 6.14 7.40 6.66
CA SER A 24 7.59 7.35 6.53
C SER A 24 8.04 6.00 7.08
N GLN A 25 8.52 5.12 6.20
CA GLN A 25 9.07 3.83 6.59
C GLN A 25 10.58 4.01 6.74
N THR A 26 11.11 3.64 7.90
CA THR A 26 12.56 3.56 8.11
C THR A 26 13.10 2.40 7.28
N ALA A 27 14.01 2.68 6.36
CA ALA A 27 14.63 1.67 5.52
C ALA A 27 15.49 0.73 6.39
N PRO A 28 15.28 -0.59 6.30
CA PRO A 28 16.08 -1.56 7.05
C PRO A 28 17.57 -1.41 6.77
N ALA A 29 18.42 -1.69 7.76
CA ALA A 29 19.87 -1.46 7.69
C ALA A 29 20.53 -2.22 6.53
N ASP A 30 20.05 -3.43 6.25
CA ASP A 30 20.52 -4.36 5.23
C ASP A 30 19.96 -4.08 3.82
N LYS A 31 19.06 -3.11 3.67
CA LYS A 31 18.41 -2.75 2.40
C LYS A 31 18.97 -1.42 1.91
N ALA A 32 20.07 -1.48 1.16
CA ALA A 32 20.83 -0.31 0.71
C ALA A 32 20.39 0.23 -0.67
N GLY A 33 19.39 -0.40 -1.29
CA GLY A 33 18.89 -0.03 -2.62
C GLY A 33 18.10 1.29 -2.72
N TYR A 34 17.95 2.08 -1.65
CA TYR A 34 17.11 3.29 -1.66
C TYR A 34 17.87 4.54 -1.21
N VAL A 35 17.40 5.68 -1.70
CA VAL A 35 17.79 6.98 -1.16
C VAL A 35 17.08 7.17 0.18
N VAL A 36 17.86 7.43 1.22
CA VAL A 36 17.36 7.60 2.59
C VAL A 36 17.80 8.94 3.17
N SER A 37 16.95 9.50 4.01
CA SER A 37 17.26 10.68 4.83
C SER A 37 18.19 10.30 6.00
N PRO A 38 18.79 11.28 6.73
CA PRO A 38 19.71 10.99 7.84
C PRO A 38 19.11 10.12 8.96
N ASP A 39 17.80 10.19 9.15
CA ASP A 39 16.99 9.36 10.07
C ASP A 39 16.65 7.98 9.50
N ARG A 40 17.25 7.61 8.36
CA ARG A 40 17.00 6.38 7.60
C ARG A 40 15.60 6.27 6.98
N THR A 41 14.82 7.34 6.94
CA THR A 41 13.53 7.34 6.23
C THR A 41 13.74 7.30 4.72
N ALA A 42 13.07 6.37 4.01
CA ALA A 42 13.14 6.31 2.54
C ALA A 42 12.51 7.55 1.90
N VAL A 43 13.22 8.17 0.96
CA VAL A 43 12.74 9.36 0.24
C VAL A 43 11.74 8.94 -0.83
N LYS A 44 10.56 9.57 -0.84
CA LYS A 44 9.47 9.28 -1.79
C LYS A 44 9.37 10.34 -2.89
N ASN A 45 8.90 9.95 -4.08
CA ASN A 45 8.61 10.85 -5.20
C ASN A 45 7.16 11.40 -5.12
N GLY A 46 6.74 12.20 -6.11
CA GLY A 46 5.41 12.81 -6.15
C GLY A 46 4.24 11.82 -6.26
N SER A 47 4.49 10.55 -6.64
CA SER A 47 3.49 9.49 -6.66
C SER A 47 3.52 8.61 -5.39
N GLY A 48 4.35 8.95 -4.40
CA GLY A 48 4.48 8.19 -3.16
C GLY A 48 5.38 6.95 -3.24
N LEU A 49 6.09 6.74 -4.36
CA LEU A 49 7.03 5.63 -4.53
C LEU A 49 8.41 6.00 -3.99
N CYS A 50 9.17 5.03 -3.46
CA CYS A 50 10.50 5.29 -2.93
C CYS A 50 11.56 5.43 -4.04
N TRP A 51 12.47 6.38 -3.88
CA TRP A 51 13.60 6.55 -4.80
C TRP A 51 14.60 5.42 -4.64
N ARG A 52 14.73 4.61 -5.68
CA ARG A 52 15.73 3.53 -5.79
C ARG A 52 17.06 4.09 -6.27
N THR A 53 18.17 3.53 -5.79
CA THR A 53 19.52 3.84 -6.30
C THR A 53 19.84 3.01 -7.54
N GLY A 54 20.96 3.30 -8.21
CA GLY A 54 21.42 2.50 -9.35
C GLY A 54 21.87 1.07 -9.00
N PHE A 55 22.02 0.75 -7.71
CA PHE A 55 22.40 -0.58 -7.22
C PHE A 55 21.20 -1.41 -6.74
N TRP A 56 20.00 -0.83 -6.79
CA TRP A 56 18.80 -1.49 -6.29
C TRP A 56 18.55 -2.83 -6.99
N THR A 57 18.15 -3.82 -6.19
CA THR A 57 17.68 -5.12 -6.67
C THR A 57 16.32 -5.46 -6.05
N PRO A 58 15.55 -6.42 -6.63
CA PRO A 58 14.31 -6.88 -6.00
C PRO A 58 14.48 -7.43 -4.57
N ALA A 59 15.70 -7.86 -4.21
CA ALA A 59 16.01 -8.32 -2.85
C ALA A 59 16.06 -7.16 -1.83
N ASP A 60 16.16 -5.91 -2.29
CA ASP A 60 16.07 -4.72 -1.45
C ASP A 60 14.62 -4.36 -1.08
N ALA A 61 13.62 -4.94 -1.76
CA ALA A 61 12.21 -4.65 -1.52
C ALA A 61 11.83 -4.80 -0.03
N PHE A 62 11.11 -3.82 0.48
CA PHE A 62 10.59 -3.82 1.84
C PHE A 62 9.23 -3.10 1.93
N VAL A 63 8.55 -3.32 3.06
CA VAL A 63 7.20 -2.83 3.30
C VAL A 63 7.11 -1.31 3.12
N GLY A 64 6.10 -0.87 2.38
CA GLY A 64 5.79 0.54 2.12
C GLY A 64 6.67 1.25 1.10
N CYS A 65 7.58 0.52 0.43
CA CYS A 65 8.25 0.96 -0.79
C CYS A 65 7.91 0.08 -1.99
N ASP A 66 7.89 -1.26 -1.82
CA ASP A 66 7.74 -2.24 -2.89
C ASP A 66 6.91 -3.46 -2.43
N ASP A 67 5.73 -3.19 -1.86
CA ASP A 67 4.85 -4.21 -1.25
C ASP A 67 4.38 -5.30 -2.24
N ASP A 68 4.38 -4.99 -3.53
CA ASP A 68 4.05 -5.92 -4.63
C ASP A 68 5.13 -6.97 -4.87
N LEU A 69 6.38 -6.67 -4.50
CA LEU A 69 7.53 -7.56 -4.66
C LEU A 69 7.76 -8.45 -3.42
N LEU A 70 7.04 -8.20 -2.33
CA LEU A 70 7.20 -8.97 -1.10
C LEU A 70 6.55 -10.36 -1.21
N PRO A 71 7.11 -11.36 -0.50
CA PRO A 71 6.51 -12.69 -0.43
C PRO A 71 5.03 -12.61 -0.04
N LYS A 72 4.15 -13.17 -0.87
CA LYS A 72 2.73 -13.21 -0.55
C LYS A 72 2.46 -14.23 0.54
N ALA A 73 1.54 -13.90 1.44
CA ALA A 73 1.04 -14.85 2.43
C ALA A 73 0.55 -16.13 1.73
N PRO A 74 0.87 -17.33 2.26
CA PRO A 74 0.33 -18.57 1.74
C PRO A 74 -1.21 -18.52 1.72
N PRO A 75 -1.86 -19.20 0.76
CA PRO A 75 -3.30 -19.33 0.77
C PRO A 75 -3.77 -19.95 2.11
N PRO A 76 -4.94 -19.53 2.63
CA PRO A 76 -5.48 -20.12 3.85
C PRO A 76 -5.64 -21.64 3.68
N PRO A 77 -5.47 -22.42 4.77
CA PRO A 77 -5.70 -23.86 4.72
C PRO A 77 -7.10 -24.18 4.19
N PRO A 78 -7.29 -25.31 3.49
CA PRO A 78 -8.62 -25.76 3.09
C PRO A 78 -9.57 -25.80 4.29
N ALA A 79 -10.83 -25.41 4.09
CA ALA A 79 -11.83 -25.49 5.13
C ALA A 79 -11.98 -26.95 5.62
N PRO A 80 -12.21 -27.19 6.92
CA PRO A 80 -12.49 -28.53 7.43
C PRO A 80 -13.68 -29.15 6.68
N PRO A 81 -13.65 -30.47 6.40
CA PRO A 81 -14.79 -31.15 5.80
C PRO A 81 -16.05 -30.99 6.68
N PRO A 82 -17.25 -30.94 6.08
CA PRO A 82 -18.50 -30.89 6.84
C PRO A 82 -18.58 -32.05 7.84
N ALA A 83 -19.10 -31.76 9.04
CA ALA A 83 -19.38 -32.81 10.00
C ALA A 83 -20.40 -33.82 9.42
N PRO A 84 -20.29 -35.12 9.74
CA PRO A 84 -21.27 -36.11 9.34
C PRO A 84 -22.68 -35.71 9.79
N ALA A 85 -23.68 -35.94 8.94
CA ALA A 85 -25.07 -35.71 9.31
C ALA A 85 -25.46 -36.64 10.48
N PRO A 86 -26.28 -36.18 11.43
CA PRO A 86 -26.80 -37.04 12.50
C PRO A 86 -27.63 -38.18 11.89
N PRO A 87 -27.63 -39.38 12.52
CA PRO A 87 -28.41 -40.52 12.06
C PRO A 87 -29.92 -40.22 12.06
N PRO A 88 -30.69 -40.82 11.14
CA PRO A 88 -32.14 -40.67 11.11
C PRO A 88 -32.81 -41.25 12.38
N PRO A 89 -34.01 -40.73 12.76
CA PRO A 89 -34.77 -41.20 13.93
C PRO A 89 -35.33 -42.61 13.77
#